data_AF-A0A6I5HC08-F1
#
_entry.id   AF-A0A6I5HC08-F1
#
_cell.length_a   1.000
_cell.length_b   1.000
_cell.length_c   1.000
_cell.angle_alpha   90.00
_cell.angle_beta   90.00
_cell.angle_gamma   90.00
#
_symmetry.space_group_name_H-M   'P 1'
#
loop_
_entity.id
_entity.type
_entity.pdbx_description
1 polymer ?
#
loop_
_entity_poly.entity_id
_entity_poly.type
_entity_poly.pdbx_seq_one_letter_code
_entity_poly.pdbx_strand_id
1 'polypeptide(L)'
;MDGRAHTFAFGRQLDARTIRSADFDGGQELTERAVAAYIAKYATKGAETATGALDRPLKFAAELAQLDISEHARRLIRTAWTLGARKDLEHLRLRAWAHMLGFRGHFSTKSRRYSTTLGALRDARAEWRRAQVATADGPEAETTYVLAHWVFAGTGLSDAEAWLAASLEPAPGTEGEPTA
;
A
#
# COMPACT_ATOMS: atom_id res chain seq x y z
N MET A 1 13.84 7.72 27.20
CA MET A 1 14.44 6.37 27.31
C MET A 1 15.76 6.51 28.03
N ASP A 2 16.11 5.61 28.95
CA ASP A 2 17.19 5.79 29.95
C ASP A 2 18.63 5.63 29.37
N GLY A 3 18.83 5.97 28.09
CA GLY A 3 20.12 5.84 27.40
C GLY A 3 20.61 4.40 27.17
N ARG A 4 19.81 3.39 27.55
CA ARG A 4 20.17 1.98 27.40
C ARG A 4 20.10 1.55 25.92
N ALA A 5 21.20 1.01 25.41
CA ALA A 5 21.23 0.42 24.08
C ALA A 5 20.41 -0.89 24.07
N HIS A 6 19.48 -1.01 23.12
CA HIS A 6 18.70 -2.23 22.91
C HIS A 6 19.10 -2.88 21.59
N THR A 7 19.43 -4.16 21.64
CA THR A 7 19.64 -4.97 20.44
C THR A 7 18.34 -5.66 20.08
N PHE A 8 17.86 -5.42 18.86
CA PHE A 8 16.70 -6.11 18.30
C PHE A 8 17.18 -7.16 17.31
N ALA A 9 16.62 -8.36 17.42
CA ALA A 9 16.82 -9.45 16.47
C ALA A 9 15.46 -10.04 16.10
N PHE A 10 15.39 -10.65 14.91
CA PHE A 10 14.23 -11.48 14.58
C PHE A 10 14.16 -12.66 15.54
N GLY A 11 12.94 -13.03 15.93
CA GLY A 11 12.70 -14.23 16.72
C GLY A 11 12.93 -15.51 15.91
N ARG A 12 12.63 -16.67 16.50
CA ARG A 12 12.78 -17.98 15.83
C ARG A 12 11.72 -18.25 14.76
N GLN A 13 10.66 -17.45 14.73
CA GLN A 13 9.55 -17.57 13.78
C GLN A 13 9.88 -16.84 12.47
N LEU A 14 10.96 -17.27 11.82
CA LEU A 14 11.35 -16.81 10.49
C LEU A 14 11.03 -17.89 9.47
N ASP A 15 10.03 -17.65 8.61
CA ASP A 15 9.78 -18.46 7.41
C ASP A 15 10.44 -17.79 6.20
N ALA A 16 11.70 -18.13 5.94
CA ALA A 16 12.43 -17.66 4.77
C ALA A 16 12.47 -18.78 3.72
N ARG A 17 11.81 -18.55 2.59
CA ARG A 17 11.79 -19.50 1.47
C ARG A 17 12.46 -18.91 0.24
N THR A 18 13.30 -19.72 -0.40
CA THR A 18 13.88 -19.38 -1.71
C THR A 18 12.80 -19.50 -2.76
N ILE A 19 12.60 -18.45 -3.55
CA ILE A 19 11.67 -18.46 -4.68
C ILE A 19 12.32 -19.23 -5.84
N ARG A 20 11.66 -20.27 -6.33
CA ARG A 20 12.08 -21.12 -7.45
C ARG A 20 11.06 -21.00 -8.59
N SER A 21 11.45 -21.35 -9.81
CA SER A 21 10.52 -21.37 -10.96
C SER A 21 9.28 -22.22 -10.71
N ALA A 22 9.40 -23.30 -9.91
CA ALA A 22 8.28 -24.17 -9.54
C ALA A 22 7.24 -23.52 -8.62
N ASP A 23 7.53 -22.35 -8.02
CA ASP A 23 6.58 -21.62 -7.16
C ASP A 23 5.58 -20.76 -7.96
N PHE A 24 5.69 -20.75 -9.30
CA PHE A 24 4.84 -20.00 -10.22
C PHE A 24 3.92 -20.93 -11.00
N ASP A 25 2.64 -20.55 -11.09
CA ASP A 25 1.64 -21.32 -11.84
C ASP A 25 1.98 -21.37 -13.34
N GLY A 26 1.77 -22.54 -13.95
CA GLY A 26 1.96 -22.75 -15.39
C GLY A 26 3.41 -22.95 -15.83
N GLY A 27 4.34 -23.26 -14.91
CA GLY A 27 5.74 -23.56 -15.26
C GLY A 27 6.49 -22.36 -15.83
N GLN A 28 6.05 -21.14 -15.49
CA GLN A 28 6.72 -19.91 -15.92
C GLN A 28 8.19 -19.94 -15.51
N GLU A 29 9.07 -19.56 -16.44
CA GLU A 29 10.45 -19.28 -16.09
C GLU A 29 10.51 -18.18 -15.03
N LEU A 30 11.47 -18.31 -14.11
CA LEU A 30 11.77 -17.32 -13.08
C LEU A 30 12.36 -16.05 -13.72
N THR A 31 11.47 -15.24 -14.29
CA THR A 31 11.82 -13.93 -14.85
C THR A 31 11.81 -12.87 -13.75
N GLU A 32 12.61 -11.82 -13.92
CA GLU A 32 12.63 -10.67 -12.99
C GLU A 32 11.23 -10.07 -12.79
N ARG A 33 10.43 -10.03 -13.86
CA ARG A 33 9.04 -9.54 -13.84
C ARG A 33 8.14 -10.41 -12.97
N ALA A 34 8.25 -11.74 -13.08
CA ALA A 34 7.47 -12.67 -12.25
C ALA A 34 7.83 -12.52 -10.77
N VAL A 35 9.13 -12.44 -10.44
CA VAL A 35 9.60 -12.21 -9.07
C VAL A 35 9.09 -10.88 -8.52
N ALA A 36 9.16 -9.80 -9.31
CA ALA A 36 8.65 -8.49 -8.89
C ALA A 36 7.14 -8.51 -8.60
N ALA A 37 6.35 -9.15 -9.45
CA ALA A 37 4.90 -9.30 -9.25
C ALA A 37 4.58 -10.14 -8.00
N TYR A 38 5.32 -11.23 -7.78
CA TYR A 38 5.19 -12.06 -6.58
C TYR A 38 5.50 -11.25 -5.32
N ILE A 39 6.63 -10.54 -5.27
CA ILE A 39 6.99 -9.68 -4.13
C ILE A 39 5.90 -8.63 -3.89
N ALA A 40 5.40 -7.98 -4.95
CA ALA A 40 4.33 -6.99 -4.84
C ALA A 40 3.07 -7.59 -4.20
N LYS A 41 2.62 -8.75 -4.68
CA LYS A 41 1.47 -9.50 -4.14
C LYS A 41 1.59 -9.70 -2.63
N TYR A 42 2.70 -10.24 -2.15
CA TYR A 42 2.85 -10.54 -0.72
C TYR A 42 3.02 -9.28 0.12
N ALA A 43 3.65 -8.25 -0.43
CA ALA A 43 3.85 -7.01 0.29
C ALA A 43 2.55 -6.21 0.45
N THR A 44 1.64 -6.25 -0.53
CA THR A 44 0.31 -5.62 -0.40
C THR A 44 -0.66 -6.47 0.42
N LYS A 45 -0.67 -7.80 0.24
CA LYS A 45 -1.51 -8.71 1.03
C LYS A 45 -1.24 -8.62 2.54
N GLY A 46 0.03 -8.47 2.92
CA GLY A 46 0.42 -8.28 4.31
C GLY A 46 -0.04 -6.93 4.90
N ALA A 47 -0.05 -5.88 4.09
CA ALA A 47 -0.49 -4.55 4.52
C ALA A 47 -2.00 -4.50 4.79
N GLU A 48 -2.81 -5.10 3.92
CA GLU A 48 -4.27 -5.17 4.09
C GLU A 48 -4.66 -5.95 5.35
N THR A 49 -3.98 -7.05 5.64
CA THR A 49 -4.30 -7.91 6.80
C THR A 49 -3.99 -7.25 8.14
N ALA A 50 -2.95 -6.41 8.21
CA ALA A 50 -2.49 -5.81 9.46
C ALA A 50 -3.28 -4.55 9.86
N THR A 51 -3.84 -3.82 8.90
CA THR A 51 -4.47 -2.50 9.13
C THR A 51 -5.82 -2.33 8.45
N GLY A 52 -6.46 -3.39 7.96
CA GLY A 52 -7.63 -3.38 7.04
C GLY A 52 -8.85 -2.49 7.34
N ALA A 53 -8.90 -1.78 8.48
CA ALA A 53 -9.93 -0.81 8.86
C ALA A 53 -9.37 0.59 9.23
N LEU A 54 -8.08 0.86 8.98
CA LEU A 54 -7.34 2.03 9.48
C LEU A 54 -6.75 2.84 8.32
N ASP A 55 -7.62 3.40 7.49
CA ASP A 55 -7.26 4.28 6.37
C ASP A 55 -7.00 5.74 6.80
N ARG A 56 -7.45 6.12 8.01
CA ARG A 56 -7.35 7.48 8.52
C ARG A 56 -6.68 7.60 9.89
N PRO A 57 -6.01 8.74 10.18
CA PRO A 57 -5.50 9.04 11.51
C PRO A 57 -6.59 9.01 12.59
N LEU A 58 -6.22 8.46 13.75
CA LEU A 58 -7.05 8.51 14.96
C LEU A 58 -7.01 9.93 15.54
N LYS A 59 -8.18 10.46 15.88
CA LYS A 59 -8.33 11.72 16.63
C LYS A 59 -8.29 11.44 18.14
N PHE A 60 -8.89 10.33 18.56
CA PHE A 60 -8.97 9.90 19.96
C PHE A 60 -8.67 8.41 20.11
N ALA A 61 -8.02 8.03 21.22
CA ALA A 61 -7.76 6.61 21.52
C ALA A 61 -9.05 5.79 21.69
N ALA A 62 -10.16 6.43 22.09
CA ALA A 62 -11.46 5.76 22.26
C ALA A 62 -12.02 5.19 20.95
N GLU A 63 -11.62 5.72 19.79
CA GLU A 63 -12.05 5.20 18.48
C GLU A 63 -11.67 3.72 18.28
N LEU A 64 -10.62 3.23 18.97
CA LEU A 64 -10.20 1.82 18.91
C LEU A 64 -11.27 0.82 19.36
N ALA A 65 -12.22 1.24 20.19
CA ALA A 65 -13.30 0.36 20.67
C ALA A 65 -14.28 -0.01 19.57
N GLN A 66 -14.38 0.82 18.52
CA GLN A 66 -15.34 0.66 17.41
C GLN A 66 -14.72 -0.06 16.21
N LEU A 67 -13.41 -0.31 16.23
CA LEU A 67 -12.71 -0.94 15.13
C LEU A 67 -12.68 -2.46 15.28
N ASP A 68 -13.11 -3.14 14.22
CA ASP A 68 -12.92 -4.57 14.05
C ASP A 68 -11.48 -4.86 13.61
N ILE A 69 -10.60 -5.05 14.60
CA ILE A 69 -9.18 -5.30 14.41
C ILE A 69 -8.70 -6.35 15.41
N SER A 70 -7.64 -7.07 15.05
CA SER A 70 -7.01 -8.03 15.96
C SER A 70 -6.55 -7.37 17.27
N GLU A 71 -6.53 -8.16 18.36
CA GLU A 71 -6.02 -7.71 19.67
C GLU A 71 -4.58 -7.21 19.57
N HIS A 72 -3.77 -7.89 18.75
CA HIS A 72 -2.38 -7.53 18.54
C HIS A 72 -2.25 -6.15 17.89
N ALA A 73 -2.98 -5.88 16.81
CA ALA A 73 -3.00 -4.57 16.17
C ALA A 73 -3.49 -3.49 17.16
N ARG A 74 -4.56 -3.76 17.90
CA ARG A 74 -5.08 -2.85 18.94
C ARG A 74 -4.03 -2.54 20.01
N ARG A 75 -3.19 -3.50 20.39
CA ARG A 75 -2.08 -3.30 21.34
C ARG A 75 -1.00 -2.42 20.75
N LEU A 76 -0.55 -2.68 19.52
CA LEU A 76 0.44 -1.86 18.83
C LEU A 76 -0.01 -0.39 18.69
N ILE A 77 -1.26 -0.17 18.28
CA ILE A 77 -1.82 1.18 18.13
C ILE A 77 -1.86 1.92 19.48
N ARG A 78 -2.33 1.25 20.55
CA ARG A 78 -2.32 1.83 21.92
C ARG A 78 -0.91 2.17 22.38
N THR A 79 0.06 1.31 22.12
CA THR A 79 1.47 1.57 22.45
C THR A 79 2.00 2.78 21.67
N ALA A 80 1.78 2.85 20.36
CA ALA A 80 2.18 3.99 19.54
C ALA A 80 1.52 5.30 20.02
N TRP A 81 0.23 5.25 20.37
CA TRP A 81 -0.52 6.39 20.89
C TRP A 81 0.03 6.90 22.23
N THR A 82 0.38 5.98 23.12
CA THR A 82 0.95 6.27 24.45
C THR A 82 2.36 6.86 24.31
N LEU A 83 3.22 6.23 23.52
CA LEU A 83 4.58 6.70 23.28
C LEU A 83 4.61 8.05 22.56
N GLY A 84 3.69 8.27 21.62
CA GLY A 84 3.57 9.54 20.90
C GLY A 84 3.07 10.72 21.76
N ALA A 85 2.67 10.48 23.00
CA ALA A 85 2.39 11.56 23.97
C ALA A 85 3.66 12.17 24.57
N ARG A 86 4.81 11.48 24.44
CA ARG A 86 6.05 11.88 25.08
C ARG A 86 6.81 12.88 24.22
N LYS A 87 7.27 13.97 24.84
CA LYS A 87 8.03 15.05 24.19
C LYS A 87 9.38 14.59 23.64
N ASP A 88 10.07 13.69 24.32
CA ASP A 88 11.35 13.14 23.86
C ASP A 88 11.23 12.32 22.56
N LEU A 89 10.02 11.87 22.22
CA LEU A 89 9.73 11.06 21.02
C LEU A 89 8.93 11.82 19.96
N GLU A 90 8.74 13.13 20.11
CA GLU A 90 7.89 13.94 19.22
C GLU A 90 8.32 13.82 17.73
N HIS A 91 9.63 13.75 17.48
CA HIS A 91 10.22 13.58 16.15
C HIS A 91 9.79 12.29 15.42
N LEU A 92 9.34 11.26 16.15
CA LEU A 92 8.83 10.01 15.56
C LEU A 92 7.39 10.12 15.08
N ARG A 93 6.64 11.13 15.54
CA ARG A 93 5.24 11.39 15.17
C ARG A 93 4.29 10.18 15.39
N LEU A 94 4.53 9.35 16.40
CA LEU A 94 3.84 8.06 16.60
C LEU A 94 2.32 8.18 16.70
N ARG A 95 1.77 9.24 17.31
CA ARG A 95 0.31 9.48 17.37
C ARG A 95 -0.31 9.74 16.00
N ALA A 96 0.34 10.57 15.19
CA ALA A 96 -0.14 10.89 13.84
C ALA A 96 -0.22 9.63 12.95
N TRP A 97 0.67 8.66 13.20
CA TRP A 97 0.76 7.41 12.45
C TRP A 97 0.26 6.19 13.24
N ALA A 98 -0.46 6.39 14.34
CA ALA A 98 -0.89 5.30 15.20
C ALA A 98 -1.83 4.31 14.48
N HIS A 99 -2.69 4.83 13.58
CA HIS A 99 -3.52 4.03 12.68
C HIS A 99 -2.70 3.10 11.78
N MET A 100 -1.48 3.51 11.40
CA MET A 100 -0.50 2.70 10.68
C MET A 100 0.47 1.98 11.64
N LEU A 101 0.00 1.56 12.80
CA LEU A 101 0.79 0.88 13.85
C LEU A 101 2.03 1.67 14.32
N GLY A 102 1.99 3.00 14.21
CA GLY A 102 3.09 3.91 14.54
C GLY A 102 4.17 4.04 13.45
N PHE A 103 3.97 3.40 12.29
CA PHE A 103 4.92 3.42 11.19
C PHE A 103 4.61 4.53 10.18
N ARG A 104 5.58 5.43 9.98
CA ARG A 104 5.49 6.56 9.03
C ARG A 104 6.02 6.23 7.62
N GLY A 105 6.60 5.04 7.45
CA GLY A 105 7.42 4.70 6.28
C GLY A 105 6.69 3.88 5.21
N HIS A 106 7.46 3.42 4.22
CA HIS A 106 6.99 2.46 3.23
C HIS A 106 7.10 1.04 3.81
N PHE A 107 6.12 0.18 3.57
CA PHE A 107 6.09 -1.22 4.06
C PHE A 107 7.27 -2.07 3.54
N SER A 108 8.06 -1.55 2.62
CA SER A 108 9.31 -2.13 2.14
C SER A 108 10.50 -1.45 2.80
N THR A 109 11.35 -2.26 3.43
CA THR A 109 12.70 -1.83 3.81
C THR A 109 13.66 -2.12 2.66
N LYS A 110 14.52 -1.15 2.35
CA LYS A 110 15.51 -1.28 1.29
C LYS A 110 16.81 -1.82 1.87
N SER A 111 17.34 -2.88 1.27
CA SER A 111 18.70 -3.34 1.56
C SER A 111 19.68 -2.28 1.06
N ARG A 112 20.64 -1.88 1.90
CA ARG A 112 21.71 -0.96 1.46
C ARG A 112 22.57 -1.54 0.34
N ARG A 113 22.68 -2.88 0.27
CA ARG A 113 23.57 -3.58 -0.68
C ARG A 113 22.89 -3.95 -1.99
N TYR A 114 21.57 -4.16 -1.97
CA TYR A 114 20.84 -4.74 -3.10
C TYR A 114 19.71 -3.85 -3.63
N SER A 115 19.35 -2.76 -2.96
CA SER A 115 18.26 -1.89 -3.40
C SER A 115 18.76 -0.60 -4.05
N THR A 116 18.14 -0.22 -5.17
CA THR A 116 18.31 1.10 -5.79
C THR A 116 17.36 2.15 -5.18
N THR A 117 17.63 3.43 -5.40
CA THR A 117 16.76 4.50 -4.90
C THR A 117 15.52 4.64 -5.78
N LEU A 118 14.40 5.11 -5.20
CA LEU A 118 13.21 5.41 -6.02
C LEU A 118 13.49 6.59 -6.96
N GLY A 119 14.43 7.47 -6.60
CA GLY A 119 14.92 8.55 -7.49
C GLY A 119 15.55 7.96 -8.74
N ALA A 120 16.56 7.10 -8.58
CA ALA A 120 17.25 6.45 -9.70
C ALA A 120 16.28 5.69 -10.64
N LEU A 121 15.28 4.99 -10.08
CA LEU A 121 14.24 4.33 -10.89
C LEU A 121 13.35 5.31 -11.66
N ARG A 122 13.02 6.47 -11.06
CA ARG A 122 12.23 7.51 -11.75
C ARG A 122 13.04 8.16 -12.86
N ASP A 123 14.31 8.42 -12.61
CA ASP A 123 15.23 9.04 -13.57
C ASP A 123 15.42 8.12 -14.79
N ALA A 124 15.69 6.83 -14.55
CA ALA A 124 15.81 5.82 -15.61
C ALA A 124 14.53 5.71 -16.45
N ARG A 125 13.33 5.74 -15.84
CA ARG A 125 12.06 5.75 -16.59
C ARG A 125 11.85 7.03 -17.38
N ALA A 126 12.26 8.18 -16.82
CA ALA A 126 12.15 9.46 -17.52
C ALA A 126 13.08 9.47 -18.74
N GLU A 127 14.30 8.95 -18.61
CA GLU A 127 15.26 8.81 -19.70
C GLU A 127 14.78 7.86 -20.79
N TRP A 128 14.30 6.67 -20.41
CA TRP A 128 13.71 5.73 -21.36
C TRP A 128 12.53 6.35 -22.13
N ARG A 129 11.63 7.08 -21.45
CA ARG A 129 10.53 7.79 -22.12
C ARG A 129 11.03 8.88 -23.07
N ARG A 130 12.05 9.65 -22.70
CA ARG A 130 12.66 10.65 -23.60
C ARG A 130 13.25 10.01 -24.85
N ALA A 131 13.96 8.89 -24.69
CA ALA A 131 14.53 8.14 -25.82
C ALA A 131 13.44 7.60 -26.75
N GLN A 132 12.36 7.02 -26.20
CA GLN A 132 11.23 6.52 -26.98
C GLN A 132 10.53 7.61 -27.80
N VAL A 133 10.33 8.81 -27.22
CA VAL A 133 9.75 9.96 -27.93
C VAL A 133 10.68 10.44 -29.04
N ALA A 134 11.98 10.53 -28.78
CA ALA A 134 12.97 10.94 -29.79
C ALA A 134 13.08 9.96 -30.97
N THR A 135 12.78 8.68 -30.77
CA THR A 135 12.75 7.66 -31.83
C THR A 135 11.42 7.58 -32.59
N ALA A 136 10.35 8.22 -32.09
CA ALA A 136 9.01 8.17 -32.68
C ALA A 136 8.76 9.24 -33.77
N ASP A 137 9.74 10.12 -34.06
CA ASP A 137 9.69 11.13 -35.14
C ASP A 137 9.84 10.54 -36.57
N GLY A 138 9.31 9.34 -36.81
CA GLY A 138 9.03 8.82 -38.15
C GLY A 138 7.71 9.39 -38.71
N PRO A 139 7.52 9.47 -40.04
CA PRO A 139 6.44 10.24 -40.64
C PRO A 139 5.10 9.50 -40.54
N GLU A 140 4.43 9.62 -39.39
CA GLU A 140 2.98 9.61 -39.20
C GLU A 140 2.71 9.77 -37.69
N ALA A 141 2.62 11.04 -37.25
CA ALA A 141 2.37 11.37 -35.86
C ALA A 141 0.90 11.11 -35.52
N GLU A 142 0.59 9.93 -34.97
CA GLU A 142 -0.59 9.76 -34.12
C GLU A 142 -0.42 10.68 -32.90
N THR A 143 -0.98 11.89 -32.99
CA THR A 143 -0.96 12.86 -31.91
C THR A 143 -1.72 12.31 -30.69
N THR A 144 -0.97 11.83 -29.69
CA THR A 144 -1.53 11.43 -28.41
C THR A 144 -1.95 12.68 -27.62
N TYR A 145 -3.25 12.85 -27.41
CA TYR A 145 -3.79 13.93 -26.59
C TYR A 145 -3.56 13.63 -25.10
N VAL A 146 -2.66 14.39 -24.45
CA VAL A 146 -2.36 14.22 -23.02
C VAL A 146 -3.23 15.18 -22.20
N LEU A 147 -4.29 14.65 -21.59
CA LEU A 147 -5.05 15.36 -20.55
C LEU A 147 -4.30 15.29 -19.22
N ALA A 148 -3.58 16.36 -18.88
CA ALA A 148 -2.81 16.46 -17.63
C ALA A 148 -3.56 17.19 -16.50
N HIS A 149 -4.79 17.64 -16.73
CA HIS A 149 -5.55 18.40 -15.74
C HIS A 149 -6.62 17.53 -15.09
N TRP A 150 -6.38 17.17 -13.83
CA TRP A 150 -7.35 16.50 -12.98
C TRP A 150 -7.78 17.48 -11.90
N VAL A 151 -9.08 17.73 -11.81
CA VAL A 151 -9.70 18.47 -10.71
C VAL A 151 -10.52 17.50 -9.90
N PHE A 152 -10.46 17.62 -8.58
CA PHE A 152 -11.31 16.84 -7.68
C PHE A 152 -12.79 17.14 -7.99
N ALA A 153 -13.50 16.14 -8.52
CA ALA A 153 -14.90 16.26 -8.92
C ALA A 153 -15.89 16.05 -7.75
N GLY A 154 -15.41 15.58 -6.60
CA GLY A 154 -16.24 15.26 -5.43
C GLY A 154 -16.07 13.82 -4.94
N THR A 155 -16.79 13.48 -3.87
CA THR A 155 -16.87 12.13 -3.30
C THR A 155 -18.33 11.79 -3.05
N GLY A 156 -18.76 10.60 -3.45
CA GLY A 156 -20.16 10.18 -3.38
C GLY A 156 -20.89 10.44 -4.70
N LEU A 157 -22.12 9.93 -4.77
CA LEU A 157 -23.01 10.16 -5.90
C LEU A 157 -23.57 11.58 -5.80
N SER A 158 -23.58 12.32 -6.91
CA SER A 158 -24.42 13.53 -7.02
C SER A 158 -25.90 13.15 -6.90
N ASP A 159 -26.78 14.13 -6.64
CA ASP A 159 -28.22 13.86 -6.53
C ASP A 159 -28.79 13.13 -7.75
N ALA A 160 -28.29 13.47 -8.95
CA ALA A 160 -28.67 12.82 -10.20
C ALA A 160 -28.15 11.38 -10.29
N GLU A 161 -26.91 11.12 -9.86
CA GLU A 161 -26.32 9.78 -9.85
C GLU A 161 -26.92 8.90 -8.75
N ALA A 162 -27.30 9.48 -7.61
CA ALA A 162 -28.01 8.79 -6.53
C ALA A 162 -29.41 8.37 -6.98
N TRP A 163 -30.13 9.27 -7.66
CA TRP A 163 -31.40 8.95 -8.29
C TRP A 163 -31.25 7.89 -9.39
N LEU A 164 -30.24 8.01 -10.25
CA LEU A 164 -29.99 7.04 -11.32
C LEU A 164 -29.65 5.66 -10.76
N ALA A 165 -28.75 5.58 -9.77
CA ALA A 165 -28.40 4.33 -9.11
C ALA A 165 -29.61 3.69 -8.42
N ALA A 166 -30.49 4.49 -7.80
CA ALA A 166 -31.74 3.99 -7.22
C ALA A 166 -32.77 3.56 -8.28
N SER A 167 -32.70 4.08 -9.50
CA SER A 167 -33.60 3.74 -10.61
C SER A 167 -33.16 2.50 -11.41
N LEU A 168 -31.93 2.03 -11.22
CA LEU A 168 -31.43 0.80 -11.80
C LEU A 168 -31.84 -0.38 -10.90
N GLU A 169 -32.94 -1.05 -11.26
CA GLU A 169 -33.28 -2.35 -10.69
C GLU A 169 -32.16 -3.35 -11.02
N PRO A 170 -31.55 -4.03 -10.02
CA PRO A 170 -30.69 -5.16 -10.33
C PRO A 170 -31.54 -6.22 -11.04
N ALA A 171 -31.12 -6.63 -12.25
CA ALA A 171 -31.77 -7.74 -12.93
C ALA A 171 -31.74 -8.97 -12.00
N PRO A 172 -32.87 -9.64 -11.74
CA PRO A 172 -32.87 -10.85 -10.92
C PRO A 172 -31.92 -11.87 -11.55
N GLY A 173 -30.86 -12.26 -10.82
CA GLY A 173 -29.94 -13.31 -11.22
C GLY A 173 -28.55 -12.92 -11.72
N THR A 174 -28.05 -11.71 -11.43
CA THR A 174 -26.63 -11.39 -11.69
C THR A 174 -25.78 -11.42 -10.41
N GLU A 175 -25.13 -12.58 -10.23
CA GLU A 175 -23.99 -12.93 -9.38
C GLU A 175 -23.99 -12.49 -7.90
N GLY A 176 -24.23 -13.46 -7.00
CA GLY A 176 -23.77 -13.38 -5.61
C GLY A 176 -24.75 -13.75 -4.49
N GLU A 177 -25.90 -14.39 -4.76
CA GLU A 177 -26.73 -14.89 -3.66
C GLU A 177 -26.18 -16.20 -3.07
N PRO A 178 -26.09 -16.31 -1.72
CA PRO A 178 -25.74 -17.55 -1.07
C PRO A 178 -26.89 -18.54 -1.24
N THR A 179 -26.62 -19.70 -1.85
CA THR A 179 -27.49 -20.87 -1.75
C THR A 179 -27.63 -21.26 -0.28
N ALA A 180 -28.87 -21.27 0.20
CA ALA A 180 -29.27 -21.88 1.47
C ALA A 180 -29.10 -23.41 1.46
#